data_AF-A0AAV0WQ24-F1
#
_entry.id   AF-A0AAV0WQ24-F1
#
_cell.length_a   1.000
_cell.length_b   1.000
_cell.length_c   1.000
_cell.angle_alpha   90.00
_cell.angle_beta   90.00
_cell.angle_gamma   90.00
#
_symmetry.space_group_name_H-M   'P 1'
#
loop_
_entity.id
_entity.type
_entity.pdbx_description
1 polymer ?
#
loop_
_entity_poly.entity_id
_entity_poly.type
_entity_poly.pdbx_seq_one_letter_code
_entity_poly.pdbx_strand_id
1 'polypeptide(L)'
;MSKWSDHSSMQKYGSVHNKIVSASMQQLKENRTYMMQLIEITLFLSKRGIDFRGHRKNELSINSGNFKETCLMIAKFDEMFANHFH
;
A
#
# COMPACT_ATOMS: atom_id res chain seq x y z
N MET A 1 -13.65 -32.12 -23.12
CA MET A 1 -14.20 -31.10 -22.20
C MET A 1 -13.36 -29.81 -22.10
N SER A 2 -12.06 -29.80 -22.47
CA SER A 2 -11.23 -28.58 -22.30
C SER A 2 -11.70 -27.36 -23.12
N LYS A 3 -12.11 -27.52 -24.39
CA LYS A 3 -12.59 -26.38 -25.20
C LYS A 3 -13.77 -25.62 -24.57
N TRP A 4 -14.67 -26.31 -23.89
CA TRP A 4 -15.82 -25.69 -23.21
C TRP A 4 -15.39 -24.96 -21.93
N SER A 5 -14.46 -25.53 -21.16
CA SER A 5 -13.89 -24.85 -20.00
C SER A 5 -13.07 -23.62 -20.41
N ASP A 6 -12.34 -23.69 -21.52
CA ASP A 6 -11.54 -22.58 -22.05
C ASP A 6 -12.44 -21.44 -22.55
N HIS A 7 -13.53 -21.76 -23.27
CA HIS A 7 -14.53 -20.77 -23.70
C HIS A 7 -15.24 -20.11 -22.52
N SER A 8 -15.66 -20.89 -21.51
CA SER A 8 -16.28 -20.36 -20.29
C SER A 8 -15.32 -19.45 -19.51
N SER A 9 -14.04 -19.82 -19.47
CA SER A 9 -12.98 -19.01 -18.85
C SER A 9 -12.72 -17.72 -19.63
N MET A 10 -12.75 -17.78 -20.96
CA MET A 10 -12.56 -16.60 -21.81
C MET A 10 -13.72 -15.61 -21.72
N GLN A 11 -14.97 -16.09 -21.57
CA GLN A 11 -16.12 -15.22 -21.27
C GLN A 11 -15.97 -14.54 -19.91
N LYS A 12 -15.48 -15.26 -18.90
CA LYS A 12 -15.40 -14.74 -17.52
C LYS A 12 -14.21 -13.80 -17.29
N TYR A 13 -13.06 -14.08 -17.90
CA TYR A 13 -11.80 -13.39 -17.61
C TYR A 13 -11.21 -12.62 -18.80
N GLY A 14 -11.81 -12.71 -19.98
CA GLY A 14 -11.34 -12.06 -21.20
C GLY A 14 -10.02 -12.60 -21.74
N SER A 15 -9.46 -11.89 -22.72
CA SER A 15 -8.15 -12.17 -23.30
C SER A 15 -7.01 -11.98 -22.29
N VAL A 16 -5.87 -12.63 -22.52
CA VAL A 16 -4.62 -12.40 -21.77
C VAL A 16 -4.25 -10.92 -21.75
N HIS A 17 -4.49 -10.20 -22.85
CA HIS A 17 -4.29 -8.75 -22.91
C HIS A 17 -5.11 -8.01 -21.85
N ASN A 18 -6.40 -8.35 -21.71
CA ASN A 18 -7.28 -7.74 -20.71
C ASN A 18 -6.81 -8.05 -19.28
N LYS A 19 -6.31 -9.26 -19.04
CA LYS A 19 -5.74 -9.64 -17.74
C LYS A 19 -4.52 -8.79 -17.39
N ILE A 20 -3.59 -8.59 -18.34
CA ILE A 20 -2.40 -7.75 -18.15
C ILE A 20 -2.80 -6.31 -17.82
N VAL A 21 -3.74 -5.74 -18.59
CA VAL A 21 -4.24 -4.38 -18.35
C VAL A 21 -4.90 -4.29 -16.97
N SER A 22 -5.74 -5.25 -16.61
CA SER A 22 -6.41 -5.27 -15.31
C SER A 22 -5.43 -5.35 -14.14
N ALA A 23 -4.38 -6.18 -14.25
CA ALA A 23 -3.34 -6.31 -13.24
C ALA A 23 -2.54 -5.00 -13.10
N SER A 24 -2.18 -4.37 -14.22
CA SER A 24 -1.49 -3.07 -14.20
C SER A 24 -2.34 -1.97 -13.53
N MET A 25 -3.64 -1.92 -13.85
CA MET A 25 -4.58 -0.98 -13.22
C MET A 25 -4.74 -1.24 -11.73
N GLN A 26 -4.74 -2.51 -11.32
CA GLN A 26 -4.80 -2.88 -9.91
C GLN A 26 -3.54 -2.43 -9.16
N GLN A 27 -2.34 -2.67 -9.70
CA GLN A 27 -1.08 -2.19 -9.11
C GLN A 27 -1.05 -0.66 -9.01
N LEU A 28 -1.52 0.06 -10.04
CA LEU A 28 -1.62 1.52 -9.98
C LEU A 28 -2.55 1.99 -8.86
N LYS A 29 -3.67 1.30 -8.67
CA LYS A 29 -4.62 1.60 -7.60
C LYS A 29 -4.01 1.35 -6.21
N GLU A 30 -3.32 0.23 -6.04
CA GLU A 30 -2.61 -0.13 -4.80
C GLU A 30 -1.56 0.94 -4.46
N ASN A 31 -0.69 1.27 -5.42
CA ASN A 31 0.33 2.32 -5.25
C ASN A 31 -0.27 3.68 -4.89
N ARG A 32 -1.35 4.09 -5.55
CA ARG A 32 -2.04 5.35 -5.24
C ARG A 32 -2.64 5.35 -3.84
N THR A 33 -3.22 4.22 -3.42
CA THR A 33 -3.80 4.07 -2.08
C THR A 33 -2.72 4.21 -1.02
N TYR A 34 -1.60 3.51 -1.19
CA TYR A 34 -0.44 3.60 -0.31
C TYR A 34 0.09 5.04 -0.20
N MET A 35 0.26 5.72 -1.33
CA MET A 35 0.74 7.11 -1.34
C MET A 35 -0.23 8.08 -0.66
N MET A 36 -1.55 7.90 -0.84
CA MET A 36 -2.55 8.70 -0.13
C MET A 36 -2.46 8.53 1.38
N GLN A 37 -2.27 7.31 1.87
CA GLN A 37 -2.09 7.04 3.30
C GLN A 37 -0.84 7.75 3.84
N LEU A 38 0.29 7.73 3.14
CA LEU A 38 1.49 8.46 3.54
C LEU A 38 1.27 9.98 3.57
N ILE A 39 0.53 10.52 2.60
CA ILE A 39 0.16 11.94 2.55
C ILE A 39 -0.73 12.30 3.74
N GLU A 40 -1.71 11.46 4.08
CA GLU A 40 -2.60 11.68 5.23
C GLU A 40 -1.84 11.69 6.55
N ILE A 41 -0.92 10.73 6.76
CA ILE A 41 -0.02 10.72 7.92
C ILE A 41 0.79 12.02 7.99
N THR A 42 1.35 12.44 6.86
CA THR A 42 2.12 13.69 6.77
C THR A 42 1.27 14.90 7.13
N LEU A 43 0.06 15.00 6.56
CA LEU A 43 -0.86 16.07 6.85
C LEU A 43 -1.30 16.07 8.32
N PHE A 44 -1.55 14.90 8.90
CA PHE A 44 -1.90 14.76 10.31
C PHE A 44 -0.81 15.32 11.22
N LEU A 45 0.44 14.91 11.02
CA LEU A 45 1.57 15.39 11.82
C LEU A 45 1.80 16.89 11.65
N SER A 46 1.83 17.37 10.39
CA SER A 46 2.00 18.80 10.07
C SER A 46 0.92 19.67 10.69
N LYS A 47 -0.36 19.30 10.55
CA LYS A 47 -1.49 20.09 11.08
C LYS A 47 -1.49 20.17 12.60
N ARG A 48 -0.93 19.17 13.28
CA ARG A 48 -0.84 19.10 14.75
C ARG A 48 0.47 19.69 15.30
N GLY A 49 1.40 20.11 14.43
CA GLY A 49 2.73 20.57 14.85
C GLY A 49 3.56 19.47 15.51
N ILE A 50 3.31 18.21 15.14
CA ILE A 50 4.05 17.06 15.67
C ILE A 50 5.28 16.83 14.82
N ASP A 51 6.44 16.72 15.46
CA ASP A 51 7.69 16.46 14.76
C ASP A 51 7.65 15.11 14.04
N PHE A 52 8.04 15.10 12.78
CA PHE A 52 8.09 13.88 11.96
C PHE A 52 9.14 12.88 12.44
N ARG A 53 10.27 13.40 12.94
CA ARG A 53 11.47 12.64 13.27
C ARG A 53 11.80 12.82 14.74
N GLY A 54 12.25 11.74 15.38
CA GLY A 54 12.82 11.79 16.73
C GLY A 54 14.19 12.46 16.73
N HIS A 55 14.62 12.92 17.92
CA HIS A 55 15.88 13.62 18.11
C HIS A 55 17.13 12.75 17.84
N ARG A 56 17.06 11.44 18.07
CA ARG A 56 18.14 10.47 17.78
C ARG A 56 17.63 9.36 16.87
N LYS A 57 18.40 9.04 15.82
CA LYS A 57 18.09 8.03 14.80
C LYS A 57 18.98 6.80 14.91
N ASN A 58 19.39 6.43 16.12
CA ASN A 58 20.11 5.18 16.32
C ASN A 58 19.10 4.03 16.17
N GLU A 59 19.50 2.89 15.64
CA GLU A 59 18.59 1.72 15.47
C GLU A 59 17.98 1.23 16.80
N LEU A 60 18.66 1.53 17.92
CA LEU A 60 18.22 1.24 19.29
C LEU A 60 17.41 2.37 19.93
N SER A 61 17.10 3.43 19.17
CA SER A 61 16.32 4.55 19.67
C SER A 61 14.90 4.09 20.01
N ILE A 62 14.48 4.34 21.25
CA ILE A 62 13.11 4.12 21.71
C ILE A 62 12.11 4.94 20.87
N ASN A 63 12.54 6.11 20.39
CA ASN A 63 11.74 6.98 19.53
C ASN A 63 12.35 6.99 18.12
N SER A 64 11.72 6.26 17.20
CA SER A 64 12.17 6.18 15.80
C SER A 64 11.63 7.31 14.93
N GLY A 65 10.79 8.17 15.52
CA GLY A 65 10.10 9.30 14.92
C GLY A 65 8.62 9.02 14.71
N ASN A 66 7.78 10.02 15.00
CA ASN A 66 6.32 9.88 14.96
C ASN A 66 5.80 9.42 13.60
N PHE A 67 6.44 9.82 12.50
CA PHE A 67 6.07 9.34 11.17
C PHE A 67 6.23 7.82 11.04
N LYS A 68 7.42 7.31 11.39
CA LYS A 68 7.71 5.87 11.30
C LYS A 68 6.83 5.06 12.24
N GLU A 69 6.61 5.55 13.46
CA GLU A 69 5.73 4.90 14.44
C GLU A 69 4.27 4.88 14.00
N THR A 70 3.79 5.95 13.35
CA THR A 70 2.43 5.98 12.79
C THR A 70 2.29 5.00 11.62
N CYS A 71 3.27 4.94 10.72
CA CYS A 71 3.28 3.94 9.65
C CYS A 71 3.30 2.50 10.21
N LEU A 72 4.12 2.23 11.23
CA LEU A 72 4.14 0.93 11.92
C LEU A 72 2.80 0.62 12.60
N MET A 73 2.10 1.62 13.13
CA MET A 73 0.77 1.45 13.69
C MET A 73 -0.24 1.08 12.60
N ILE A 74 -0.24 1.78 11.47
CA ILE A 74 -1.15 1.51 10.35
C ILE A 74 -0.88 0.13 9.75
N ALA A 75 0.38 -0.26 9.59
CA ALA A 75 0.77 -1.58 9.09
C ALA A 75 0.25 -2.75 9.95
N LYS A 76 -0.12 -2.53 11.22
CA LYS A 76 -0.75 -3.56 12.06
C LYS A 76 -2.21 -3.84 11.69
N PHE A 77 -2.88 -2.89 11.03
CA PHE A 77 -4.30 -2.95 10.71
C PHE A 77 -4.59 -2.99 9.21
N ASP A 78 -3.62 -2.61 8.38
CA ASP A 78 -3.72 -2.64 6.92
C ASP A 78 -2.59 -3.47 6.32
N GLU A 79 -2.93 -4.69 5.87
CA GLU A 79 -2.01 -5.63 5.23
C GLU A 79 -1.43 -5.11 3.92
N MET A 80 -2.23 -4.34 3.16
CA MET A 80 -1.82 -3.79 1.87
C MET A 80 -0.76 -2.68 2.06
N PHE A 81 -0.97 -1.84 3.08
CA PHE A 81 0.02 -0.87 3.53
C PHE A 81 1.27 -1.57 4.08
N ALA A 82 1.12 -2.60 4.91
CA ALA A 82 2.24 -3.36 5.48
C ALA A 82 3.15 -3.94 4.39
N ASN A 83 2.56 -4.54 3.36
CA ASN A 83 3.29 -5.13 2.22
C ASN A 83 4.15 -4.10 1.46
N HIS A 84 3.78 -2.82 1.48
CA HIS A 84 4.53 -1.73 0.84
C HIS A 84 5.53 -1.02 1.78
N PHE A 85 5.34 -1.11 3.09
CA PHE A 85 6.09 -0.31 4.08
C PHE A 85 7.38 -0.98 4.59
N HIS A 86 7.61 -2.26 4.26
CA HIS A 86 8.76 -3.06 4.75
C HIS A 86 10.14 -2.41 4.52
#